data_AF-A0A820J0L0-F1
#
_entry.id   AF-A0A820J0L0-F1
#
_cell.length_a   1.000
_cell.length_b   1.000
_cell.length_c   1.000
_cell.angle_alpha   90.00
_cell.angle_beta   90.00
_cell.angle_gamma   90.00
#
_symmetry.space_group_name_H-M   'P 1'
#
loop_
_entity.id
_entity.type
_entity.pdbx_description
1 polymer ?
#
loop_
_entity_poly.entity_id
_entity_poly.type
_entity_poly.pdbx_seq_one_letter_code
_entity_poly.pdbx_strand_id
1 'polypeptide(L)'
;CFSTIWYLKQLIELNSWNTEAIDEADYERRLNSYKDLAKELVNVQDIDKDKDEYLCLFYHCLYELHYSVNDLSLREYTSQCIQLFLKQIPSYQTFFLTEIRTILKQPAISINIRHEFIRHLAFITDINNDNEDLNDLKRLRNYNDIEIDFFHNITHVQNHRRLRALKRFKLTHDQQLFHVTTINNYLLPIVCSFINDVINDETQDINDEIVFVCLTTLCQTLSWLKYNQLFVSYFRQLTTTKRTLNLSQKRCLTKTISAIIDAFHFQLDYDENKAESERI
;
A
#
# COMPACT_ATOMS: atom_id res chain seq x y z
N CYS A 1 29.77 22.06 -9.28
CA CYS A 1 29.95 21.93 -10.75
C CYS A 1 30.10 20.48 -11.19
N PHE A 2 31.17 19.76 -10.81
CA PHE A 2 31.37 18.37 -11.28
C PHE A 2 30.31 17.37 -10.78
N SER A 3 29.85 17.49 -9.53
CA SER A 3 28.80 16.63 -8.96
C SER A 3 27.46 16.79 -9.69
N THR A 4 26.99 18.03 -9.89
CA THR A 4 25.74 18.33 -10.61
C THR A 4 25.77 17.78 -12.04
N ILE A 5 26.89 17.89 -12.75
CA ILE A 5 27.03 17.35 -14.11
C ILE A 5 26.84 15.83 -14.12
N TRP A 6 27.38 15.13 -13.11
CA TRP A 6 27.22 13.68 -13.01
C TRP A 6 25.76 13.28 -12.81
N TYR A 7 25.02 13.96 -11.92
CA TYR A 7 23.60 13.65 -11.68
C TYR A 7 22.70 13.96 -12.88
N LEU A 8 22.96 15.08 -13.57
CA LEU A 8 22.27 15.39 -14.82
C LEU A 8 22.54 14.33 -15.89
N LYS A 9 23.79 13.84 -15.98
CA LYS A 9 24.12 12.71 -16.85
C LYS A 9 23.31 11.47 -16.48
N GLN A 10 23.20 11.12 -15.20
CA GLN A 10 22.36 9.99 -14.78
C GLN A 10 20.91 10.15 -15.22
N LEU A 11 20.30 11.33 -15.06
CA LEU A 11 18.92 11.55 -15.52
C LEU A 11 18.77 11.35 -17.04
N ILE A 12 19.78 11.70 -17.84
CA ILE A 12 19.77 11.44 -19.29
C ILE A 12 19.86 9.93 -19.56
N GLU A 13 20.78 9.23 -18.91
CA GLU A 13 20.96 7.77 -19.08
C GLU A 13 19.76 6.97 -18.59
N LEU A 14 19.14 7.37 -17.47
CA LEU A 14 17.92 6.73 -16.95
C LEU A 14 16.70 6.90 -17.85
N ASN A 15 16.70 7.92 -18.71
CA ASN A 15 15.63 8.18 -19.69
C ASN A 15 16.04 7.82 -21.13
N SER A 16 17.09 6.99 -21.32
CA SER A 16 17.57 6.62 -22.65
C SER A 16 16.55 5.80 -23.44
N TRP A 17 16.48 6.05 -24.75
CA TRP A 17 15.64 5.34 -25.71
C TRP A 17 16.52 4.58 -26.70
N ASN A 18 16.03 3.43 -27.14
CA ASN A 18 16.69 2.61 -28.15
C ASN A 18 16.72 3.38 -29.48
N THR A 19 17.90 3.51 -30.08
CA THR A 19 18.06 4.20 -31.37
C THR A 19 17.61 3.35 -32.56
N GLU A 20 17.54 2.04 -32.39
CA GLU A 20 17.19 1.08 -33.45
C GLU A 20 15.71 0.67 -33.42
N ALA A 21 15.06 0.74 -32.25
CA ALA A 21 13.66 0.41 -32.06
C ALA A 21 12.86 1.63 -31.58
N ILE A 22 11.88 2.05 -32.38
CA ILE A 22 11.01 3.18 -32.06
C ILE A 22 10.15 2.82 -30.84
N ASP A 23 10.01 3.77 -29.91
CA ASP A 23 9.22 3.65 -28.68
C ASP A 23 9.68 2.54 -27.72
N GLU A 24 10.92 2.05 -27.86
CA GLU A 24 11.52 1.13 -26.89
C GLU A 24 12.58 1.84 -26.02
N ALA A 25 12.53 1.59 -24.72
CA ALA A 25 13.58 2.04 -23.80
C ALA A 25 14.91 1.34 -24.12
N ASP A 26 16.02 2.06 -23.95
CA ASP A 26 17.35 1.42 -23.95
C ASP A 26 17.60 0.84 -22.55
N TYR A 27 17.13 -0.39 -22.34
CA TYR A 27 17.16 -1.07 -21.05
C TYR A 27 18.58 -1.27 -20.51
N GLU A 28 19.56 -1.53 -21.38
CA GLU A 28 20.94 -1.75 -20.95
C GLU A 28 21.55 -0.48 -20.37
N ARG A 29 21.38 0.66 -21.06
CA ARG A 29 21.87 1.96 -20.57
C ARG A 29 21.19 2.37 -19.27
N ARG A 30 19.87 2.23 -19.19
CA ARG A 30 19.11 2.53 -17.96
C ARG A 30 19.58 1.67 -16.80
N LEU A 31 19.70 0.35 -17.01
CA LEU A 31 20.15 -0.59 -15.99
C LEU A 31 21.58 -0.26 -15.48
N ASN A 32 22.48 0.09 -16.39
CA ASN A 32 23.85 0.49 -16.02
C ASN A 32 23.85 1.81 -15.23
N SER A 33 23.01 2.77 -15.60
CA SER A 33 22.84 4.01 -14.84
C SER A 33 22.29 3.77 -13.44
N TYR A 34 21.28 2.90 -13.27
CA TYR A 34 20.80 2.53 -11.95
C TYR A 34 21.87 1.82 -11.10
N LYS A 35 22.70 0.95 -11.69
CA LYS A 35 23.84 0.33 -10.99
C LYS A 35 24.83 1.36 -10.48
N ASP A 36 25.17 2.34 -11.30
CA ASP A 36 26.11 3.39 -10.92
C ASP A 36 25.50 4.34 -9.89
N LEU A 37 24.22 4.67 -10.03
CA LEU A 37 23.46 5.40 -9.03
C LEU A 37 23.46 4.68 -7.68
N ALA A 38 23.16 3.38 -7.64
CA ALA A 38 23.16 2.60 -6.41
C ALA A 38 24.53 2.64 -5.71
N LYS A 39 25.65 2.59 -6.45
CA LYS A 39 27.01 2.70 -5.87
C LYS A 39 27.23 4.07 -5.24
N GLU A 40 26.85 5.14 -5.91
CA GLU A 40 27.02 6.51 -5.40
C GLU A 40 26.12 6.78 -4.19
N LEU A 41 24.89 6.28 -4.19
CA LEU A 41 23.94 6.46 -3.09
C LEU A 41 24.42 5.85 -1.76
N VAL A 42 25.35 4.90 -1.77
CA VAL A 42 25.97 4.39 -0.54
C VAL A 42 26.72 5.49 0.22
N ASN A 43 27.28 6.48 -0.48
CA ASN A 43 28.07 7.55 0.11
C ASN A 43 27.27 8.83 0.43
N VAL A 44 26.01 8.89 -0.01
CA VAL A 44 25.11 10.03 0.25
C VAL A 44 24.77 10.11 1.73
N GLN A 45 24.60 11.32 2.25
CA GLN A 45 24.27 11.60 3.65
C GLN A 45 23.10 12.58 3.75
N ASP A 46 22.45 12.66 4.92
CA ASP A 46 21.29 13.56 5.13
C ASP A 46 21.61 15.04 4.89
N ILE A 47 22.89 15.46 4.99
CA ILE A 47 23.32 16.82 4.65
C ILE A 47 22.98 17.19 3.20
N ASP A 48 22.81 16.18 2.35
CA ASP A 48 22.52 16.38 0.95
C ASP A 48 21.03 16.45 0.59
N LYS A 49 20.13 16.36 1.58
CA LYS A 49 18.67 16.34 1.36
C LYS A 49 18.11 17.54 0.60
N ASP A 50 18.81 18.68 0.68
CA ASP A 50 18.39 19.93 0.05
C ASP A 50 18.91 20.06 -1.40
N LYS A 51 19.59 19.03 -1.93
CA LYS A 51 20.02 18.99 -3.34
C LYS A 51 18.88 18.52 -4.24
N ASP A 52 18.42 19.44 -5.09
CA ASP A 52 17.36 19.18 -6.08
C ASP A 52 17.65 17.94 -6.94
N GLU A 53 18.92 17.68 -7.27
CA GLU A 53 19.31 16.53 -8.09
C GLU A 53 18.92 15.20 -7.45
N TYR A 54 19.07 15.07 -6.12
CA TYR A 54 18.68 13.85 -5.41
C TYR A 54 17.18 13.69 -5.31
N LEU A 55 16.45 14.81 -5.16
CA LEU A 55 15.00 14.76 -5.14
C LEU A 55 14.45 14.34 -6.50
N CYS A 56 14.99 14.89 -7.60
CA CYS A 56 14.64 14.48 -8.96
C CYS A 56 14.93 12.99 -9.21
N LEU A 57 16.11 12.51 -8.81
CA LEU A 57 16.47 11.09 -8.96
C LEU A 57 15.58 10.18 -8.11
N PHE A 58 15.25 10.58 -6.89
CA PHE A 58 14.33 9.85 -6.03
C PHE A 58 12.94 9.74 -6.69
N TYR A 59 12.37 10.85 -7.19
CA TYR A 59 11.10 10.81 -7.91
C TYR A 59 11.16 10.02 -9.21
N HIS A 60 12.31 10.03 -9.90
CA HIS A 60 12.51 9.16 -11.06
C HIS A 60 12.46 7.68 -10.67
N CYS A 61 13.10 7.28 -9.56
CA CYS A 61 12.97 5.92 -9.03
C CYS A 61 11.52 5.59 -8.65
N LEU A 62 10.77 6.54 -8.06
CA LEU A 62 9.35 6.33 -7.74
C LEU A 62 8.52 6.11 -9.01
N TYR A 63 8.74 6.92 -10.04
CA TYR A 63 8.11 6.72 -11.34
C TYR A 63 8.41 5.30 -11.87
N GLU A 64 9.67 4.88 -11.86
CA GLU A 64 10.06 3.57 -12.35
C GLU A 64 9.42 2.43 -11.55
N LEU A 65 9.33 2.57 -10.22
CA LEU A 65 8.66 1.61 -9.34
C LEU A 65 7.16 1.46 -9.66
N HIS A 66 6.49 2.53 -10.11
CA HIS A 66 5.09 2.50 -10.53
C HIS A 66 4.89 1.86 -11.90
N TYR A 67 5.72 2.21 -12.89
CA TYR A 67 5.40 1.96 -14.29
C TYR A 67 6.17 0.78 -14.91
N SER A 68 7.33 0.39 -14.38
CA SER A 68 8.17 -0.64 -14.98
C SER A 68 7.86 -2.04 -14.45
N VAL A 69 6.61 -2.46 -14.70
CA VAL A 69 6.08 -3.76 -14.24
C VAL A 69 6.77 -4.94 -14.94
N ASN A 70 7.25 -4.73 -16.17
CA ASN A 70 7.68 -5.81 -17.07
C ASN A 70 9.18 -6.13 -17.02
N ASP A 71 10.03 -5.20 -16.56
CA ASP A 71 11.47 -5.44 -16.43
C ASP A 71 11.84 -5.71 -14.97
N LEU A 72 12.08 -6.98 -14.65
CA LEU A 72 12.46 -7.42 -13.31
C LEU A 72 13.80 -6.82 -12.88
N SER A 73 14.77 -6.72 -13.78
CA SER A 73 16.12 -6.28 -13.46
C SER A 73 16.13 -4.79 -13.10
N LEU A 74 15.41 -3.99 -13.89
CA LEU A 74 15.30 -2.56 -13.66
C LEU A 74 14.57 -2.26 -12.35
N ARG A 75 13.52 -3.02 -12.06
CA ARG A 75 12.77 -2.92 -10.80
C ARG A 75 13.62 -3.27 -9.58
N GLU A 76 14.48 -4.28 -9.67
CA GLU A 76 15.37 -4.67 -8.57
C GLU A 76 16.34 -3.54 -8.20
N TYR A 77 17.02 -2.96 -9.19
CA TYR A 77 17.95 -1.84 -8.93
C TYR A 77 17.24 -0.55 -8.54
N THR A 78 16.05 -0.29 -9.10
CA THR A 78 15.20 0.84 -8.66
C THR A 78 14.82 0.69 -7.19
N SER A 79 14.36 -0.49 -6.79
CA SER A 79 14.04 -0.83 -5.40
C SER A 79 15.26 -0.62 -4.50
N GLN A 80 16.45 -1.07 -4.93
CA GLN A 80 17.69 -0.85 -4.20
C GLN A 80 17.99 0.65 -4.04
N CYS A 81 17.87 1.45 -5.10
CA CYS A 81 18.09 2.89 -5.04
C CYS A 81 17.11 3.57 -4.06
N ILE A 82 15.83 3.20 -4.09
CA ILE A 82 14.83 3.73 -3.15
C ILE A 82 15.21 3.38 -1.71
N GLN A 83 15.57 2.13 -1.43
CA GLN A 83 16.01 1.73 -0.08
C GLN A 83 17.23 2.52 0.39
N LEU A 84 18.20 2.78 -0.49
CA LEU A 84 19.37 3.60 -0.18
C LEU A 84 18.99 5.05 0.10
N PHE A 85 18.16 5.68 -0.74
CA PHE A 85 17.64 7.03 -0.48
C PHE A 85 16.94 7.13 0.86
N LEU A 86 16.03 6.19 1.16
CA LEU A 86 15.28 6.16 2.40
C LEU A 86 16.15 5.94 3.63
N LYS A 87 17.24 5.18 3.48
CA LYS A 87 18.22 4.94 4.54
C LYS A 87 19.10 6.16 4.80
N GLN A 88 19.60 6.80 3.74
CA GLN A 88 20.59 7.88 3.84
C GLN A 88 19.97 9.26 4.07
N ILE A 89 18.74 9.47 3.59
CA ILE A 89 18.02 10.74 3.69
C ILE A 89 16.67 10.48 4.39
N PRO A 90 16.62 10.47 5.73
CA PRO A 90 15.41 10.19 6.50
C PRO A 90 14.22 11.09 6.15
N SER A 91 14.47 12.35 5.74
CA SER A 91 13.40 13.26 5.30
C SER A 91 12.57 12.70 4.13
N TYR A 92 13.18 11.89 3.25
CA TYR A 92 12.50 11.29 2.09
C TYR A 92 11.50 10.21 2.49
N GLN A 93 11.64 9.63 3.68
CA GLN A 93 10.68 8.66 4.21
C GLN A 93 9.28 9.28 4.34
N THR A 94 9.18 10.57 4.66
CA THR A 94 7.88 11.25 4.79
C THR A 94 7.14 11.37 3.44
N PHE A 95 7.88 11.73 2.38
CA PHE A 95 7.34 11.75 1.02
C PHE A 95 6.91 10.35 0.59
N PHE A 96 7.75 9.35 0.84
CA PHE A 96 7.46 7.98 0.45
C PHE A 96 6.29 7.36 1.22
N LEU A 97 6.15 7.61 2.53
CA LEU A 97 4.98 7.16 3.30
C LEU A 97 3.70 7.80 2.78
N THR A 98 3.75 9.05 2.32
CA THR A 98 2.61 9.71 1.66
C THR A 98 2.24 8.99 0.37
N GLU A 99 3.23 8.59 -0.43
CA GLU A 99 3.01 7.81 -1.65
C GLU A 99 2.43 6.42 -1.34
N ILE A 100 3.01 5.68 -0.37
CA ILE A 100 2.48 4.38 0.09
C ILE A 100 1.00 4.53 0.47
N ARG A 101 0.65 5.51 1.31
CA ARG A 101 -0.73 5.74 1.76
C ARG A 101 -1.67 6.03 0.60
N THR A 102 -1.20 6.74 -0.43
CA THR A 102 -1.95 7.03 -1.64
C THR A 102 -2.17 5.76 -2.45
N ILE A 103 -1.11 5.00 -2.71
CA ILE A 103 -1.14 3.75 -3.48
C ILE A 103 -2.03 2.71 -2.83
N LEU A 104 -1.92 2.48 -1.52
CA LEU A 104 -2.73 1.49 -0.82
C LEU A 104 -4.23 1.81 -0.90
N LYS A 105 -4.61 3.09 -0.98
CA LYS A 105 -6.00 3.55 -1.05
C LYS A 105 -6.58 3.53 -2.47
N GLN A 106 -5.77 3.28 -3.51
CA GLN A 106 -6.26 3.15 -4.88
C GLN A 106 -6.90 1.77 -5.09
N PRO A 107 -8.20 1.68 -5.42
CA PRO A 107 -8.90 0.39 -5.49
C PRO A 107 -8.47 -0.46 -6.70
N ALA A 108 -8.06 0.18 -7.80
CA ALA A 108 -7.72 -0.49 -9.07
C ALA A 108 -6.21 -0.62 -9.31
N ILE A 109 -5.38 -0.37 -8.29
CA ILE A 109 -3.93 -0.51 -8.43
C ILE A 109 -3.55 -1.98 -8.65
N SER A 110 -2.58 -2.24 -9.53
CA SER A 110 -2.06 -3.58 -9.75
C SER A 110 -1.52 -4.18 -8.45
N ILE A 111 -1.85 -5.46 -8.21
CA ILE A 111 -1.36 -6.22 -7.06
C ILE A 111 0.17 -6.21 -6.96
N ASN A 112 0.87 -6.25 -8.10
CA ASN A 112 2.33 -6.26 -8.15
C ASN A 112 2.91 -4.94 -7.61
N ILE A 113 2.37 -3.81 -8.06
CA ILE A 113 2.77 -2.47 -7.60
C ILE A 113 2.48 -2.36 -6.10
N ARG A 114 1.26 -2.71 -5.68
CA ARG A 114 0.87 -2.69 -4.26
C ARG A 114 1.81 -3.53 -3.39
N HIS A 115 2.21 -4.71 -3.86
CA HIS A 115 3.15 -5.58 -3.14
C HIS A 115 4.57 -5.01 -3.06
N GLU A 116 5.06 -4.32 -4.08
CA GLU A 116 6.34 -3.60 -4.02
C GLU A 116 6.31 -2.50 -2.94
N PHE A 117 5.25 -1.69 -2.93
CA PHE A 117 5.08 -0.65 -1.90
C PHE A 117 4.94 -1.21 -0.49
N ILE A 118 4.22 -2.32 -0.29
CA ILE A 118 4.14 -2.99 1.02
C ILE A 118 5.50 -3.53 1.45
N ARG A 119 6.32 -4.05 0.52
CA ARG A 119 7.70 -4.47 0.84
C ARG A 119 8.57 -3.29 1.28
N HIS A 120 8.43 -2.14 0.65
CA HIS A 120 9.17 -0.94 1.08
C HIS A 120 8.62 -0.35 2.39
N LEU A 121 7.31 -0.48 2.65
CA LEU A 121 6.73 -0.17 3.97
C LEU A 121 7.37 -1.05 5.05
N ALA A 122 7.58 -2.34 4.78
CA ALA A 122 8.31 -3.24 5.67
C ALA A 122 9.73 -2.72 5.92
N PHE A 123 10.48 -2.39 4.87
CA PHE A 123 11.83 -1.83 4.98
C PHE A 123 11.88 -0.56 5.86
N ILE A 124 11.00 0.42 5.62
CA ILE A 124 10.97 1.66 6.40
C ILE A 124 10.56 1.39 7.86
N THR A 125 9.65 0.44 8.06
CA THR A 125 9.27 -0.03 9.40
C THR A 125 10.49 -0.53 10.18
N ASP A 126 11.48 -1.13 9.52
CA ASP A 126 12.68 -1.64 10.21
C ASP A 126 13.70 -0.54 10.56
N ILE A 127 13.77 0.52 9.77
CA ILE A 127 14.80 1.56 9.93
C ILE A 127 14.31 2.82 10.67
N ASN A 128 13.00 3.06 10.71
CA ASN A 128 12.42 4.24 11.38
C ASN A 128 11.81 3.86 12.73
N ASN A 129 12.26 4.52 13.80
CA ASN A 129 11.74 4.35 15.16
C ASN A 129 10.95 5.56 15.69
N ASP A 130 10.88 6.65 14.91
CA ASP A 130 10.31 7.92 15.37
C ASP A 130 8.82 8.05 14.97
N ASN A 131 8.38 7.30 13.95
CA ASN A 131 7.00 7.32 13.50
C ASN A 131 6.13 6.34 14.28
N GLU A 132 5.07 6.85 14.93
CA GLU A 132 4.14 6.05 15.73
C GLU A 132 3.43 4.97 14.90
N ASP A 133 2.93 5.28 13.70
CA ASP A 133 2.27 4.30 12.83
C ASP A 133 3.23 3.14 12.49
N LEU A 134 4.51 3.45 12.23
CA LEU A 134 5.51 2.42 11.90
C LEU A 134 5.87 1.57 13.11
N ASN A 135 6.02 2.18 14.29
CA ASN A 135 6.22 1.44 15.54
C ASN A 135 5.05 0.50 15.83
N ASP A 136 3.83 0.93 15.52
CA ASP A 136 2.63 0.11 15.64
C ASP A 136 2.67 -1.09 14.68
N LEU A 137 3.11 -0.87 13.43
CA LEU A 137 3.29 -1.90 12.41
C LEU A 137 4.42 -2.89 12.71
N LYS A 138 5.44 -2.52 13.52
CA LYS A 138 6.52 -3.46 13.93
C LYS A 138 5.99 -4.70 14.62
N ARG A 139 4.83 -4.62 15.28
CA ARG A 139 4.18 -5.76 15.94
C ARG A 139 3.79 -6.87 14.96
N LEU A 140 3.67 -6.54 13.67
CA LEU A 140 3.41 -7.49 12.59
C LEU A 140 4.69 -8.11 12.01
N ARG A 141 5.88 -7.58 12.35
CA ARG A 141 7.16 -8.11 11.88
C ARG A 141 7.57 -9.36 12.63
N ASN A 142 8.24 -10.26 11.92
CA ASN A 142 8.96 -11.37 12.52
C ASN A 142 10.36 -11.48 11.92
N TYR A 143 11.37 -11.11 12.70
CA TYR A 143 12.77 -11.11 12.27
C TYR A 143 13.43 -12.49 12.36
N ASN A 144 12.83 -13.42 13.11
CA ASN A 144 13.39 -14.75 13.36
C ASN A 144 12.86 -15.79 12.38
N ASP A 145 11.64 -15.63 11.91
CA ASP A 145 10.97 -16.56 11.02
C ASP A 145 10.15 -15.81 9.95
N ILE A 146 10.68 -15.84 8.73
CA ILE A 146 10.08 -15.19 7.56
C ILE A 146 8.75 -15.82 7.15
N GLU A 147 8.54 -17.11 7.45
CA GLU A 147 7.31 -17.84 7.12
C GLU A 147 6.13 -17.37 7.95
N ILE A 148 6.38 -16.61 9.02
CA ILE A 148 5.34 -16.03 9.86
C ILE A 148 5.39 -14.50 9.93
N ASP A 149 6.31 -13.85 9.19
CA ASP A 149 6.33 -12.40 9.03
C ASP A 149 5.13 -11.92 8.20
N PHE A 150 4.43 -10.89 8.67
CA PHE A 150 3.23 -10.39 7.99
C PHE A 150 3.52 -9.82 6.60
N PHE A 151 4.55 -8.97 6.47
CA PHE A 151 4.81 -8.26 5.22
C PHE A 151 5.32 -9.19 4.14
N HIS A 152 6.13 -10.19 4.52
CA HIS A 152 6.54 -11.25 3.62
C HIS A 152 5.34 -12.06 3.12
N ASN A 153 4.47 -12.50 4.03
CA ASN A 153 3.33 -13.35 3.65
C ASN A 153 2.22 -12.60 2.92
N ILE A 154 1.90 -11.36 3.28
CA ILE A 154 0.82 -10.58 2.67
C ILE A 154 1.16 -10.16 1.23
N THR A 155 2.45 -10.09 0.87
CA THR A 155 2.92 -9.79 -0.48
C THR A 155 3.24 -11.03 -1.30
N HIS A 156 2.99 -12.22 -0.76
CA HIS A 156 3.32 -13.48 -1.41
C HIS A 156 2.39 -13.78 -2.59
N VAL A 157 2.93 -14.38 -3.66
CA VAL A 157 2.16 -14.73 -4.87
C VAL A 157 1.01 -15.69 -4.57
N GLN A 158 1.25 -16.67 -3.70
CA GLN A 158 0.24 -17.66 -3.28
C GLN A 158 -0.77 -17.07 -2.29
N ASN A 159 -2.07 -17.16 -2.63
CA ASN A 159 -3.15 -16.60 -1.81
C ASN A 159 -3.21 -17.18 -0.38
N HIS A 160 -2.92 -18.48 -0.20
CA HIS A 160 -2.97 -19.09 1.13
C HIS A 160 -1.99 -18.47 2.13
N ARG A 161 -0.82 -18.00 1.66
CA ARG A 161 0.16 -17.30 2.50
C ARG A 161 -0.36 -15.93 2.92
N ARG A 162 -0.97 -15.21 1.99
CA ARG A 162 -1.64 -13.93 2.25
C ARG A 162 -2.77 -14.07 3.29
N LEU A 163 -3.58 -15.11 3.18
CA LEU A 163 -4.64 -15.41 4.16
C LEU A 163 -4.07 -15.77 5.55
N ARG A 164 -2.93 -16.47 5.61
CA ARG A 164 -2.22 -16.71 6.88
C ARG A 164 -1.72 -15.42 7.52
N ALA A 165 -1.22 -14.48 6.72
CA ALA A 165 -0.83 -13.15 7.21
C ALA A 165 -2.02 -12.42 7.86
N LEU A 166 -3.21 -12.47 7.23
CA LEU A 166 -4.43 -11.90 7.80
C LEU A 166 -4.86 -12.56 9.11
N LYS A 167 -4.76 -13.90 9.22
CA LYS A 167 -5.01 -14.62 10.48
C LYS A 167 -4.08 -14.13 11.58
N ARG A 168 -2.79 -13.94 11.28
CA ARG A 168 -1.82 -13.45 12.26
C ARG A 168 -2.05 -11.99 12.62
N PHE A 169 -2.38 -11.15 11.63
CA PHE A 169 -2.78 -9.76 11.87
C PHE A 169 -3.94 -9.69 12.86
N LYS A 170 -5.00 -10.48 12.64
CA LYS A 170 -6.16 -10.55 13.54
C LYS A 170 -5.77 -10.91 14.97
N LEU A 171 -4.97 -11.96 15.15
CA LEU A 171 -4.47 -12.35 16.47
C LEU A 171 -3.65 -11.25 17.16
N THR A 172 -2.82 -10.53 16.39
CA THR A 172 -2.01 -9.43 16.91
C THR A 172 -2.88 -8.25 17.33
N HIS A 173 -3.89 -7.92 16.53
CA HIS A 173 -4.85 -6.86 16.83
C HIS A 173 -5.70 -7.17 18.07
N ASP A 174 -6.10 -8.44 18.25
CA ASP A 174 -6.90 -8.87 19.40
C ASP A 174 -6.12 -8.86 20.71
N GLN A 175 -4.80 -9.06 20.65
CA GLN A 175 -3.92 -8.91 21.82
C GLN A 175 -3.78 -7.44 22.24
N GLN A 176 -3.64 -6.55 21.26
CA GLN A 176 -3.53 -5.12 21.49
C GLN A 176 -3.98 -4.37 20.22
N LEU A 177 -4.99 -3.52 20.38
CA LEU A 177 -5.55 -2.74 19.27
C LEU A 177 -4.46 -1.88 18.60
N PHE A 178 -4.50 -1.84 17.27
CA PHE A 178 -3.71 -0.91 16.48
C PHE A 178 -4.26 0.51 16.61
N HIS A 179 -3.40 1.51 16.47
CA HIS A 179 -3.81 2.90 16.43
C HIS A 179 -4.72 3.16 15.23
N VAL A 180 -5.72 4.03 15.43
CA VAL A 180 -6.70 4.40 14.40
C VAL A 180 -6.01 4.98 13.15
N THR A 181 -4.88 5.69 13.33
CA THR A 181 -4.06 6.20 12.22
C THR A 181 -3.43 5.07 11.41
N THR A 182 -2.78 4.10 12.07
CA THR A 182 -2.21 2.90 11.44
C THR A 182 -3.26 2.11 10.67
N ILE A 183 -4.44 1.94 11.27
CA ILE A 183 -5.58 1.26 10.66
C ILE A 183 -6.01 1.97 9.38
N ASN A 184 -6.30 3.27 9.45
CA ASN A 184 -6.80 4.03 8.30
C ASN A 184 -5.77 4.20 7.17
N ASN A 185 -4.49 4.27 7.52
CA ASN A 185 -3.42 4.57 6.56
C ASN A 185 -2.86 3.34 5.86
N TYR A 186 -2.88 2.18 6.53
CA TYR A 186 -2.20 0.98 6.03
C TYR A 186 -3.08 -0.27 6.10
N LEU A 187 -3.56 -0.65 7.28
CA LEU A 187 -4.16 -1.98 7.48
C LEU A 187 -5.53 -2.12 6.80
N LEU A 188 -6.41 -1.12 6.95
CA LEU A 188 -7.73 -1.14 6.31
C LEU A 188 -7.60 -1.15 4.77
N PRO A 189 -6.81 -0.26 4.13
CA PRO A 189 -6.55 -0.35 2.69
C PRO A 189 -6.00 -1.71 2.24
N ILE A 190 -5.07 -2.32 2.99
CA ILE A 190 -4.53 -3.66 2.68
C ILE A 190 -5.63 -4.74 2.75
N VAL A 191 -6.51 -4.72 3.75
CA VAL A 191 -7.62 -5.68 3.85
C VAL A 191 -8.66 -5.45 2.74
N CYS A 192 -9.03 -4.19 2.50
CA CYS A 192 -9.95 -3.80 1.42
C CYS A 192 -9.41 -4.18 0.04
N SER A 193 -8.10 -4.27 -0.12
CA SER A 193 -7.43 -4.64 -1.36
C SER A 193 -7.89 -6.01 -1.87
N PHE A 194 -8.09 -6.99 -0.98
CA PHE A 194 -8.58 -8.33 -1.34
C PHE A 194 -10.00 -8.30 -1.94
N ILE A 195 -10.84 -7.43 -1.41
CA ILE A 195 -12.22 -7.23 -1.88
C ILE A 195 -12.19 -6.52 -3.24
N ASN A 196 -11.37 -5.48 -3.36
CA ASN A 196 -11.23 -4.71 -4.60
C ASN A 196 -10.63 -5.54 -5.73
N ASP A 197 -9.72 -6.47 -5.44
CA ASP A 197 -9.16 -7.40 -6.43
C ASP A 197 -10.28 -8.27 -7.05
N VAL A 198 -11.19 -8.81 -6.24
CA VAL A 198 -12.35 -9.58 -6.74
C VAL A 198 -13.32 -8.71 -7.52
N ILE A 199 -13.53 -7.47 -7.07
CA ILE A 199 -14.40 -6.54 -7.78
C ILE A 199 -13.82 -6.21 -9.16
N ASN A 200 -12.52 -5.96 -9.26
CA ASN A 200 -11.88 -5.47 -10.48
C ASN A 200 -11.44 -6.57 -11.45
N ASP A 201 -11.27 -7.81 -10.99
CA ASP A 201 -10.88 -8.94 -11.81
C ASP A 201 -11.90 -10.07 -11.68
N GLU A 202 -12.62 -10.37 -12.77
CA GLU A 202 -13.67 -11.40 -12.80
C GLU A 202 -13.15 -12.82 -12.55
N THR A 203 -11.84 -13.05 -12.71
CA THR A 203 -11.20 -14.35 -12.48
C THR A 203 -10.89 -14.61 -11.01
N GLN A 204 -10.84 -13.56 -10.19
CA GLN A 204 -10.57 -13.67 -8.77
C GLN A 204 -11.84 -14.07 -8.01
N ASP A 205 -11.66 -14.84 -6.95
CA ASP A 205 -12.72 -15.16 -6.00
C ASP A 205 -12.15 -15.14 -4.59
N ILE A 206 -13.01 -14.80 -3.61
CA ILE A 206 -12.64 -14.77 -2.20
C ILE A 206 -13.69 -15.49 -1.37
N ASN A 207 -13.37 -16.73 -1.06
CA ASN A 207 -14.25 -17.58 -0.27
C ASN A 207 -13.87 -17.61 1.21
N ASP A 208 -12.62 -17.27 1.54
CA ASP A 208 -12.11 -17.29 2.90
C ASP A 208 -12.69 -16.18 3.78
N GLU A 209 -13.33 -16.57 4.87
CA GLU A 209 -13.99 -15.67 5.82
C GLU A 209 -13.04 -14.72 6.53
N ILE A 210 -11.75 -15.07 6.64
CA ILE A 210 -10.77 -14.28 7.39
C ILE A 210 -10.68 -12.83 6.90
N VAL A 211 -10.86 -12.58 5.60
CA VAL A 211 -10.80 -11.22 5.05
C VAL A 211 -11.94 -10.37 5.59
N PHE A 212 -13.16 -10.93 5.61
CA PHE A 212 -14.35 -10.27 6.14
C PHE A 212 -14.26 -10.10 7.66
N VAL A 213 -13.74 -11.09 8.39
CA VAL A 213 -13.50 -11.00 9.83
C VAL A 213 -12.50 -9.87 10.17
N CYS A 214 -11.41 -9.76 9.40
CA CYS A 214 -10.46 -8.66 9.53
C CYS A 214 -11.12 -7.31 9.25
N LEU A 215 -11.94 -7.23 8.20
CA LEU A 215 -12.69 -6.03 7.85
C LEU A 215 -13.62 -5.59 8.98
N THR A 216 -14.43 -6.50 9.53
CA THR A 216 -15.33 -6.23 10.66
C THR A 216 -14.54 -5.69 11.85
N THR A 217 -13.45 -6.37 12.22
CA THR A 217 -12.60 -5.97 13.36
C THR A 217 -12.05 -4.55 13.17
N LEU A 218 -11.54 -4.22 11.97
CA LEU A 218 -11.05 -2.88 11.70
C LEU A 218 -12.19 -1.85 11.73
N CYS A 219 -13.36 -2.18 11.19
CA CYS A 219 -14.52 -1.28 11.16
C CYS A 219 -15.04 -0.91 12.55
N GLN A 220 -14.89 -1.79 13.55
CA GLN A 220 -15.28 -1.53 14.94
C GLN A 220 -14.47 -0.40 15.61
N THR A 221 -13.35 0.02 15.00
CA THR A 221 -12.48 1.09 15.52
C THR A 221 -12.61 2.40 14.75
N LEU A 222 -13.43 2.42 13.68
CA LEU A 222 -13.54 3.58 12.80
C LEU A 222 -14.48 4.64 13.36
N SER A 223 -14.16 5.90 13.11
CA SER A 223 -15.12 7.00 13.29
C SER A 223 -16.30 6.86 12.32
N TRP A 224 -17.46 7.44 12.69
CA TRP A 224 -18.67 7.42 11.87
C TRP A 224 -18.42 7.86 10.43
N LEU A 225 -17.68 8.96 10.24
CA LEU A 225 -17.40 9.48 8.91
C LEU A 225 -16.66 8.45 8.03
N LYS A 226 -15.64 7.79 8.58
CA LYS A 226 -14.84 6.79 7.86
C LYS A 226 -15.63 5.51 7.62
N TYR A 227 -16.34 5.03 8.63
CA TYR A 227 -17.22 3.88 8.53
C TYR A 227 -18.28 4.08 7.43
N ASN A 228 -18.99 5.22 7.46
CA ASN A 228 -20.05 5.53 6.50
C ASN A 228 -19.50 5.70 5.08
N GLN A 229 -18.34 6.36 4.92
CA GLN A 229 -17.66 6.45 3.62
C GLN A 229 -17.37 5.06 3.04
N LEU A 230 -16.85 4.14 3.86
CA LEU A 230 -16.54 2.77 3.44
C LEU A 230 -17.82 2.01 3.06
N PHE A 231 -18.84 2.03 3.93
CA PHE A 231 -20.13 1.39 3.70
C PHE A 231 -20.77 1.86 2.38
N VAL A 232 -20.92 3.18 2.22
CA VAL A 232 -21.53 3.78 1.03
C VAL A 232 -20.74 3.43 -0.23
N SER A 233 -19.40 3.36 -0.15
CA SER A 233 -18.56 3.03 -1.30
C SER A 233 -18.82 1.62 -1.84
N TYR A 234 -18.94 0.61 -0.96
CA TYR A 234 -19.23 -0.77 -1.37
C TYR A 234 -20.71 -0.97 -1.68
N PHE A 235 -21.61 -0.32 -0.93
CA PHE A 235 -23.04 -0.38 -1.19
C PHE A 235 -23.40 0.17 -2.57
N ARG A 236 -22.79 1.28 -2.98
CA ARG A 236 -22.94 1.82 -4.35
C ARG A 236 -22.44 0.84 -5.39
N GLN A 237 -21.30 0.18 -5.16
CA GLN A 237 -20.78 -0.81 -6.11
C GLN A 237 -21.74 -1.99 -6.31
N LEU A 238 -22.42 -2.45 -5.26
CA LEU A 238 -23.42 -3.51 -5.35
C LEU A 238 -24.71 -3.07 -6.07
N THR A 239 -25.17 -1.85 -5.79
CA THR A 239 -26.48 -1.35 -6.27
C THR A 239 -26.42 -0.64 -7.62
N THR A 240 -25.22 -0.34 -8.14
CA THR A 240 -25.07 0.36 -9.41
C THR A 240 -25.55 -0.49 -10.58
N THR A 241 -26.67 -0.09 -11.17
CA THR A 241 -27.30 -0.78 -12.32
C THR A 241 -26.47 -0.74 -13.60
N LYS A 242 -25.49 0.17 -13.69
CA LYS A 242 -24.60 0.29 -14.86
C LYS A 242 -23.52 -0.81 -14.94
N ARG A 243 -23.26 -1.55 -13.85
CA ARG A 243 -22.19 -2.56 -13.79
C ARG A 243 -22.79 -3.97 -13.76
N THR A 244 -22.49 -4.78 -14.77
CA THR A 244 -22.87 -6.19 -14.78
C THR A 244 -21.90 -6.97 -13.89
N LEU A 245 -22.31 -7.26 -12.65
CA LEU A 245 -21.51 -8.04 -11.71
C LEU A 245 -21.76 -9.55 -11.89
N ASN A 246 -20.68 -10.33 -11.91
CA ASN A 246 -20.76 -11.79 -11.88
C ASN A 246 -21.17 -12.30 -10.47
N LEU A 247 -21.41 -13.61 -10.34
CA LEU A 247 -21.90 -14.18 -9.07
C LEU A 247 -20.87 -14.03 -7.93
N SER A 248 -19.59 -14.22 -8.21
CA SER A 248 -18.49 -14.09 -7.24
C SER A 248 -18.37 -12.67 -6.71
N GLN A 249 -18.43 -11.68 -7.60
CA GLN A 249 -18.41 -10.25 -7.24
C GLN A 249 -19.62 -9.85 -6.40
N LYS A 250 -20.84 -10.28 -6.79
CA LYS A 250 -22.05 -10.03 -5.99
C LYS A 250 -21.92 -10.64 -4.60
N ARG A 251 -21.46 -11.89 -4.50
CA ARG A 251 -21.24 -12.57 -3.22
C ARG A 251 -20.20 -11.85 -2.37
N CYS A 252 -19.07 -11.46 -2.96
CA CYS A 252 -18.01 -10.71 -2.29
C CYS A 252 -18.53 -9.38 -1.73
N LEU A 253 -19.25 -8.60 -2.53
CA LEU A 253 -19.85 -7.32 -2.12
C LEU A 253 -20.90 -7.50 -1.02
N THR A 254 -21.79 -8.49 -1.14
CA THR A 254 -22.78 -8.77 -0.09
C THR A 254 -22.12 -9.15 1.23
N LYS A 255 -21.10 -10.04 1.20
CA LYS A 255 -20.32 -10.39 2.39
C LYS A 255 -19.57 -9.19 2.97
N THR A 256 -19.01 -8.33 2.11
CA THR A 256 -18.35 -7.09 2.51
C THR A 256 -19.31 -6.17 3.26
N ILE A 257 -20.49 -5.94 2.69
CA ILE A 257 -21.50 -5.08 3.29
C ILE A 257 -22.00 -5.66 4.61
N SER A 258 -22.26 -6.97 4.69
CA SER A 258 -22.60 -7.64 5.95
C SER A 258 -21.51 -7.42 7.00
N ALA A 259 -20.25 -7.68 6.65
CA ALA A 259 -19.12 -7.53 7.56
C ALA A 259 -18.96 -6.10 8.10
N ILE A 260 -19.26 -5.08 7.29
CA ILE A 260 -19.28 -3.68 7.72
C ILE A 260 -20.46 -3.45 8.67
N ILE A 261 -21.67 -3.89 8.32
CA ILE A 261 -22.87 -3.75 9.17
C ILE A 261 -22.68 -4.44 10.52
N ASP A 262 -22.08 -5.64 10.54
CA ASP A 262 -21.78 -6.40 11.75
C ASP A 262 -20.78 -5.67 12.68
N ALA A 263 -20.06 -4.66 12.17
CA ALA A 263 -19.16 -3.80 12.93
C ALA A 263 -19.79 -2.49 13.42
N PHE A 264 -21.10 -2.28 13.18
CA PHE A 264 -21.81 -1.08 13.62
C PHE A 264 -21.80 -0.97 15.15
N HIS A 265 -21.24 0.11 15.68
CA HIS A 265 -21.07 0.34 17.12
C HIS A 265 -21.48 1.75 17.56
N PHE A 266 -22.10 2.54 16.67
CA PHE A 266 -22.47 3.92 16.96
C PHE A 266 -23.78 3.96 17.75
N GLN A 267 -23.82 4.82 18.77
CA GLN A 267 -25.05 5.12 19.49
C GLN A 267 -25.99 5.88 18.56
N LEU A 268 -27.23 5.41 18.48
CA LEU A 268 -28.31 6.13 17.83
C LEU A 268 -29.00 6.94 18.93
N ASP A 269 -28.80 8.25 18.96
CA ASP A 269 -29.54 9.13 19.87
C ASP A 269 -31.02 9.08 19.47
N TYR A 270 -31.76 8.21 20.15
CA TYR A 270 -33.21 8.14 20.08
C TYR A 270 -33.74 9.12 21.13
N ASP A 271 -33.99 10.37 20.75
CA ASP A 271 -34.75 11.30 21.59
C ASP A 271 -36.22 10.86 21.61
N GLU A 272 -36.57 9.92 22.48
CA GLU A 272 -37.96 9.46 22.69
C GLU A 272 -38.91 10.63 22.99
N ASN A 273 -38.42 11.67 23.68
CA ASN A 273 -39.18 12.87 24.03
C ASN A 273 -39.63 13.71 22.82
N LYS A 274 -38.97 13.61 21.66
CA LYS A 274 -39.36 14.36 20.45
C LYS A 274 -40.48 13.65 19.70
N ALA A 275 -40.44 12.31 19.66
CA ALA A 275 -41.45 11.50 18.99
C ALA A 275 -42.82 11.53 19.68
N GLU A 276 -42.86 11.77 20.99
CA GLU A 276 -44.12 11.88 21.74
C GLU A 276 -44.73 13.29 21.63
N SER A 277 -43.90 14.34 21.51
CA SER A 277 -44.37 15.72 21.25
C SER A 277 -44.94 15.94 19.85
N GLU A 278 -44.60 15.09 18.88
CA GLU A 278 -45.16 15.11 17.52
C GLU A 278 -46.38 14.18 17.36
N ARG A 279 -46.76 13.45 18.42
CA ARG A 279 -47.94 12.56 18.47
C ARG A 279 -49.12 13.12 19.27
N ILE A 280 -49.01 14.34 19.79
CA ILE A 280 -50.08 15.08 20.48
C ILE A 280 -50.50 16.25 19.58
#